data_AF-A0A7A6VT18-F1
#
_entry.id   AF-A0A7A6VT18-F1
#
_cell.length_a   1.000
_cell.length_b   1.000
_cell.length_c   1.000
_cell.angle_alpha   90.00
_cell.angle_beta   90.00
_cell.angle_gamma   90.00
#
_symmetry.space_group_name_H-M   'P 1'
#
loop_
_entity.id
_entity.type
_entity.pdbx_description
1 polymer ?
#
loop_
_entity_poly.entity_id
_entity_poly.type
_entity_poly.pdbx_seq_one_letter_code
_entity_poly.pdbx_strand_id
1 'polypeptide(L)'
;VMAAIAALVDSSPDALNTLNELAAALGNDPNFATTMTSALAGKQPKDATLTALAGLATAADRFPYFTGNDVASLATLTKVGRDILAKSTVA
;
A
#
# COMPACT_ATOMS: atom_id res chain seq x y z
N VAL A 1 30.32 -1.66 -35.66
CA VAL A 1 29.22 -1.58 -34.67
C VAL A 1 28.01 -2.41 -35.12
N MET A 2 27.37 -2.10 -36.26
CA MET A 2 26.16 -2.83 -36.70
C MET A 2 26.35 -4.36 -36.87
N ALA A 3 27.49 -4.79 -37.44
CA ALA A 3 27.83 -6.21 -37.58
C ALA A 3 27.96 -6.96 -36.23
N ALA A 4 28.43 -6.27 -35.18
CA ALA A 4 28.56 -6.86 -33.85
C ALA A 4 27.20 -6.94 -33.14
N ILE A 5 26.30 -5.99 -33.37
CA ILE A 5 24.91 -6.02 -32.86
C ILE A 5 24.12 -7.16 -33.52
N ALA A 6 24.26 -7.32 -34.84
CA ALA A 6 23.63 -8.42 -35.57
C ALA A 6 24.09 -9.78 -35.03
N ALA A 7 25.41 -9.98 -34.87
CA ALA A 7 25.95 -11.22 -34.31
C ALA A 7 25.44 -11.49 -32.87
N LEU A 8 25.25 -10.45 -32.05
CA LEU A 8 24.69 -10.59 -30.71
C LEU A 8 23.20 -11.01 -30.75
N VAL A 9 22.40 -10.37 -31.60
CA VAL A 9 20.96 -10.68 -31.78
C VAL A 9 20.77 -12.12 -32.31
N ASP A 10 21.55 -12.52 -33.31
CA ASP A 10 21.48 -13.85 -33.91
C ASP A 10 21.90 -14.96 -32.94
N SER A 11 22.78 -14.64 -31.98
CA SER A 11 23.28 -15.62 -31.01
C SER A 11 22.27 -16.00 -29.91
N SER A 12 21.18 -15.23 -29.72
CA SER A 12 20.24 -15.47 -28.60
C SER A 12 18.77 -15.07 -28.88
N PRO A 13 18.09 -15.65 -29.88
CA PRO A 13 16.70 -15.33 -30.19
C PRO A 13 15.73 -15.59 -29.03
N ASP A 14 15.88 -16.71 -28.31
CA ASP A 14 14.99 -17.08 -27.21
C ASP A 14 15.10 -16.10 -26.02
N ALA A 15 16.31 -15.61 -25.73
CA ALA A 15 16.52 -14.62 -24.68
C ALA A 15 15.86 -13.28 -25.03
N LEU A 16 15.96 -12.85 -26.29
CA LEU A 16 15.24 -11.65 -26.75
C LEU A 16 13.72 -11.83 -26.68
N ASN A 17 13.22 -13.03 -26.99
CA ASN A 17 11.80 -13.34 -26.81
C ASN A 17 11.39 -13.22 -25.33
N THR A 18 12.14 -13.80 -24.39
CA THR A 18 11.88 -13.66 -22.95
C THR A 18 11.91 -12.20 -22.49
N LEU A 19 12.86 -11.40 -22.98
CA LEU A 19 12.92 -9.96 -22.64
C LEU A 19 11.71 -9.20 -23.21
N ASN A 20 11.25 -9.53 -24.42
CA ASN A 20 10.05 -8.95 -25.01
C ASN A 20 8.78 -9.33 -24.23
N GLU A 21 8.66 -10.59 -23.81
CA GLU A 21 7.56 -11.06 -22.97
C GLU A 21 7.55 -10.38 -21.60
N LEU A 22 8.73 -10.21 -20.98
CA LEU A 22 8.85 -9.49 -19.72
C LEU A 22 8.48 -8.02 -19.86
N ALA A 23 8.97 -7.34 -20.90
CA ALA A 23 8.61 -5.95 -21.17
C ALA A 23 7.10 -5.79 -21.36
N ALA A 24 6.47 -6.69 -22.12
CA ALA A 24 5.03 -6.73 -22.28
C ALA A 24 4.29 -7.01 -20.97
N ALA A 25 4.77 -7.92 -20.14
CA ALA A 25 4.20 -8.21 -18.82
C ALA A 25 4.29 -7.01 -17.85
N LEU A 26 5.30 -6.15 -18.02
CA LEU A 26 5.46 -4.87 -17.32
C LEU A 26 4.73 -3.70 -18.01
N GLY A 27 3.92 -3.98 -19.03
CA GLY A 27 3.12 -2.98 -19.75
C GLY A 27 3.93 -2.06 -20.66
N ASN A 28 5.16 -2.43 -21.03
CA ASN A 28 6.10 -1.61 -21.78
C ASN A 28 6.35 -0.24 -21.13
N ASP A 29 6.35 -0.18 -19.79
CA ASP A 29 6.52 1.06 -19.03
C ASP A 29 8.00 1.32 -18.69
N PRO A 30 8.66 2.33 -19.31
CA PRO A 30 10.05 2.66 -19.00
C PRO A 30 10.24 3.22 -17.58
N ASN A 31 9.16 3.64 -16.92
CA ASN A 31 9.15 4.17 -15.56
C ASN A 31 8.37 3.25 -14.60
N PHE A 32 8.29 1.94 -14.90
CA PHE A 32 7.49 0.97 -14.14
C PHE A 32 7.60 1.12 -12.61
N ALA A 33 8.81 1.26 -12.09
CA ALA A 33 9.04 1.44 -10.65
C ALA A 33 8.37 2.71 -10.10
N THR A 34 8.47 3.84 -10.82
CA THR A 34 7.82 5.11 -10.46
C THR A 34 6.31 5.01 -10.58
N THR A 35 5.79 4.38 -11.64
CA THR A 35 4.36 4.15 -11.83
C THR A 35 3.78 3.33 -10.69
N MET A 36 4.41 2.22 -10.32
CA MET A 36 3.97 1.38 -9.21
C MET A 36 4.06 2.11 -7.87
N THR A 37 5.15 2.84 -7.62
CA THR A 37 5.29 3.67 -6.40
C THR A 37 4.16 4.69 -6.31
N SER A 38 3.84 5.38 -7.40
CA SER A 38 2.76 6.37 -7.45
C SER A 38 1.38 5.72 -7.24
N ALA A 39 1.16 4.55 -7.86
CA ALA A 39 -0.09 3.79 -7.69
C ALA A 39 -0.30 3.32 -6.24
N LEU A 40 0.78 3.00 -5.52
CA LEU A 40 0.77 2.61 -4.10
C LEU A 40 0.60 3.80 -3.16
N ALA A 41 1.31 4.90 -3.40
CA ALA A 41 1.29 6.09 -2.53
C ALA A 41 -0.12 6.66 -2.32
N GLY A 42 -0.98 6.53 -3.33
CA GLY A 42 -2.36 7.01 -3.27
C GLY A 42 -3.38 6.03 -2.68
N LYS A 43 -3.00 4.85 -2.16
CA LYS A 43 -3.99 3.84 -1.73
C LYS A 43 -4.67 4.19 -0.41
N GLN A 44 -3.93 4.57 0.62
CA GLN A 44 -4.52 4.92 1.91
C GLN A 44 -5.40 6.19 1.83
N PRO A 45 -4.98 7.30 1.16
CA PRO A 45 -5.79 8.52 1.09
C PRO A 45 -7.11 8.39 0.29
N LYS A 46 -7.34 7.28 -0.42
CA LYS A 46 -8.57 7.06 -1.19
C LYS A 46 -9.80 6.80 -0.32
N ASP A 47 -9.59 6.45 0.95
CA ASP A 47 -10.65 6.25 1.91
C ASP A 47 -10.47 7.25 3.07
N ALA A 48 -11.46 8.12 3.23
CA ALA A 48 -11.39 9.22 4.19
C ALA A 48 -11.49 8.70 5.64
N THR A 49 -12.22 7.60 5.88
CA THR A 49 -12.29 6.94 7.19
C THR A 49 -10.94 6.32 7.58
N LEU A 50 -10.28 5.59 6.67
CA LEU A 50 -8.93 5.06 6.92
C LEU A 50 -7.91 6.18 7.15
N THR A 51 -8.02 7.28 6.39
CA THR A 51 -7.16 8.46 6.57
C THR A 51 -7.35 9.07 7.95
N ALA A 52 -8.60 9.24 8.39
CA ALA A 52 -8.93 9.78 9.70
C ALA A 52 -8.38 8.92 10.84
N LEU A 53 -8.52 7.59 10.74
CA LEU A 53 -7.99 6.65 11.74
C LEU A 53 -6.46 6.66 11.79
N ALA A 54 -5.79 6.64 10.62
CA ALA A 54 -4.34 6.65 10.55
C ALA A 54 -3.71 7.97 11.01
N GLY A 55 -4.47 9.08 10.97
CA GLY A 55 -4.05 10.38 11.49
C GLY A 55 -4.12 10.51 13.02
N LEU A 56 -4.68 9.53 13.74
CA LEU A 56 -4.80 9.59 15.20
C LEU A 56 -3.44 9.37 15.88
N ALA A 57 -3.08 10.27 16.80
CA ALA A 57 -1.89 10.11 17.63
C ALA A 57 -2.08 8.96 18.63
N THR A 58 -1.41 7.84 18.41
CA THR A 58 -1.53 6.68 19.31
C THR A 58 -0.95 7.00 20.69
N ALA A 59 -1.66 6.58 21.72
CA ALA A 59 -1.20 6.67 23.11
C ALA A 59 -1.88 5.59 23.96
N ALA A 60 -1.29 5.28 25.11
CA ALA A 60 -1.91 4.38 26.07
C ALA A 60 -3.28 4.92 26.49
N ASP A 61 -4.19 4.00 26.82
CA ASP A 61 -5.48 4.33 27.40
C ASP A 61 -6.35 5.26 26.52
N ARG A 62 -6.21 5.14 25.19
CA ARG A 62 -7.04 5.83 24.18
C ARG A 62 -7.93 4.84 23.44
N PHE A 63 -9.14 5.27 23.10
CA PHE A 63 -10.07 4.53 22.24
C PHE A 63 -10.47 5.38 21.03
N PRO A 64 -10.22 4.93 19.79
CA PRO A 64 -10.72 5.59 18.58
C PRO A 64 -12.24 5.58 18.50
N TYR A 65 -12.84 6.71 18.14
CA TYR A 65 -14.27 6.83 17.89
C TYR A 65 -14.55 7.87 16.80
N PHE A 66 -15.72 7.82 16.18
CA PHE A 66 -16.11 8.77 15.14
C PHE A 66 -16.96 9.90 15.73
N THR A 67 -16.66 11.14 15.35
CA THR A 67 -17.46 12.34 15.71
C THR A 67 -18.32 12.84 14.55
N GLY A 68 -18.23 12.18 13.40
CA GLY A 68 -18.95 12.47 12.17
C GLY A 68 -18.47 11.56 11.04
N ASN A 69 -19.03 11.71 9.83
CA ASN A 69 -18.56 11.01 8.65
C ASN A 69 -17.08 11.31 8.41
N ASP A 70 -16.26 10.26 8.33
CA ASP A 70 -14.82 10.37 8.05
C ASP A 70 -14.04 11.26 9.03
N VAL A 71 -14.55 11.46 10.25
CA VAL A 71 -13.87 12.19 11.31
C VAL A 71 -13.71 11.28 12.52
N ALA A 72 -12.46 10.94 12.84
CA ALA A 72 -12.10 10.15 13.99
C ALA A 72 -11.45 11.01 15.08
N SER A 73 -11.63 10.62 16.33
CA SER A 73 -11.01 11.22 17.51
C SER A 73 -10.68 10.13 18.54
N LEU A 74 -10.02 10.50 19.63
CA LEU A 74 -9.62 9.59 20.70
C LEU A 74 -10.34 9.95 22.00
N ALA A 75 -11.03 8.96 22.59
CA ALA A 75 -11.55 9.05 23.93
C ALA A 75 -10.51 8.56 24.95
N THR A 76 -10.47 9.20 26.11
CA THR A 76 -9.69 8.73 27.26
C THR A 76 -10.42 7.59 27.95
N LEU A 77 -9.79 6.42 28.06
CA LEU A 77 -10.31 5.33 28.88
C LEU A 77 -9.68 5.32 30.27
N THR A 78 -10.52 5.22 31.30
CA THR A 78 -10.08 4.85 32.64
C THR A 78 -9.76 3.35 32.69
N LYS A 79 -9.17 2.90 33.81
CA LYS A 79 -8.99 1.46 34.04
C LYS A 79 -10.32 0.70 33.98
N VAL A 80 -11.38 1.23 34.61
CA VAL A 80 -12.71 0.62 34.59
C VAL A 80 -13.23 0.47 33.16
N GLY A 81 -13.09 1.51 32.32
CA GLY A 81 -13.49 1.44 30.91
C GLY A 81 -12.75 0.34 30.14
N ARG A 82 -11.43 0.20 30.37
CA ARG A 82 -10.64 -0.88 29.75
C ARG A 82 -11.05 -2.26 30.26
N ASP A 83 -11.28 -2.40 31.57
CA ASP A 83 -11.71 -3.67 32.18
C ASP A 83 -13.05 -4.13 31.60
N ILE A 84 -13.99 -3.20 31.35
CA ILE A 84 -15.28 -3.49 30.70
C ILE A 84 -15.10 -3.97 29.26
N LEU A 85 -14.30 -3.27 28.45
CA LEU A 85 -14.06 -3.63 27.04
C LEU A 85 -13.31 -4.96 26.89
N ALA A 86 -12.53 -5.35 27.91
CA ALA A 86 -11.77 -6.59 27.92
C ALA A 86 -12.60 -7.82 28.38
N LYS A 87 -13.87 -7.67 28.76
CA LYS A 87 -14.71 -8.81 29.19
C LYS A 87 -14.97 -9.75 28.01
N SER A 88 -14.69 -11.04 28.21
CA SER A 88 -14.99 -12.11 27.26
C SER A 88 -16.41 -12.67 27.36
N THR A 89 -17.12 -12.34 28.44
CA THR A 89 -18.51 -12.71 28.67
C THR A 89 -19.29 -11.51 29.19
N VAL A 90 -20.57 -11.45 28.82
CA VAL A 90 -21.54 -10.59 29.51
C VAL A 90 -21.82 -11.27 30.85
N ALA A 91 -21.56 -10.56 31.94
CA ALA A 91 -21.95 -11.01 33.28
C ALA A 91 -23.46 -10.89 33.44
#